data_AF-A0A1H3IEV2-F1
#
_entry.id   AF-A0A1H3IEV2-F1
#
_cell.length_a   1.000
_cell.length_b   1.000
_cell.length_c   1.000
_cell.angle_alpha   90.00
_cell.angle_beta   90.00
_cell.angle_gamma   90.00
#
_symmetry.space_group_name_H-M   'P 1'
#
loop_
_entity.id
_entity.type
_entity.pdbx_description
1 polymer ?
#
loop_
_entity_poly.entity_id
_entity_poly.type
_entity_poly.pdbx_seq_one_letter_code
_entity_poly.pdbx_strand_id
1 'polypeptide(L)' 'MAYFLDFYRKVLSIREEEGLTIAEVAGRFSVGVASVVRWLKDIHCKPSGSCKRKVDLEILT' A
#
# COMPACT_ATOMS: atom_id res chain seq x y z
N MET A 1 -8.75 0.08 4.92
CA MET A 1 -8.17 1.44 4.92
C MET A 1 -8.11 1.94 3.49
N ALA A 2 -9.08 2.76 3.10
CA ALA A 2 -9.21 3.30 1.75
C ALA A 2 -8.28 4.51 1.58
N TYR A 3 -6.97 4.30 1.67
CA TYR A 3 -6.02 5.25 1.12
C TYR A 3 -5.85 4.87 -0.35
N PHE A 4 -6.17 5.79 -1.26
CA PHE A 4 -5.93 5.58 -2.68
C PHE A 4 -4.45 5.28 -2.90
N LEU A 5 -4.15 4.25 -3.70
CA LEU A 5 -2.80 3.77 -3.97
C LEU A 5 -1.85 4.92 -4.39
N ASP A 6 -2.43 5.89 -5.08
CA ASP A 6 -1.77 7.07 -5.63
C ASP A 6 -1.26 8.04 -4.55
N PHE A 7 -1.93 8.08 -3.39
CA PHE A 7 -1.53 8.96 -2.29
C PHE A 7 -0.19 8.54 -1.69
N TYR A 8 -0.04 7.25 -1.32
CA TYR A 8 1.22 6.83 -0.72
C TYR A 8 2.36 6.79 -1.74
N ARG A 9 2.07 6.52 -3.03
CA ARG A 9 3.06 6.67 -4.10
C ARG A 9 3.59 8.10 -4.17
N LYS A 10 2.70 9.09 -4.15
CA LYS A 10 3.09 10.51 -4.14
C LYS A 10 3.89 10.88 -2.89
N VAL A 11 3.49 10.39 -1.71
CA VAL A 11 4.23 10.62 -0.46
C VAL A 11 5.63 10.02 -0.52
N LEU A 12 5.78 8.82 -1.11
CA LEU A 12 7.08 8.18 -1.29
C LEU A 12 7.96 8.94 -2.29
N SER A 13 7.40 9.44 -3.41
CA SER A 13 8.13 10.28 -4.37
C SER A 13 8.66 11.56 -3.73
N ILE A 14 7.82 12.28 -2.98
CA ILE A 14 8.21 13.51 -2.27
C ILE A 14 9.31 13.22 -1.23
N ARG A 15 9.21 12.09 -0.52
CA ARG A 15 10.23 11.67 0.43
C ARG A 15 11.59 11.45 -0.25
N GLU A 16 11.60 10.82 -1.42
CA GLU A 16 12.82 10.55 -2.19
C GLU A 16 13.42 11.84 -2.77
N GLU A 17 12.59 12.74 -3.30
CA GLU A 17 13.02 14.04 -3.83
C GLU A 17 13.61 14.95 -2.75
N GLU A 18 12.99 15.01 -1.58
CA GLU A 18 13.40 15.91 -0.51
C GLU A 18 14.37 15.27 0.51
N GLY A 19 14.65 13.97 0.41
CA GLY A 19 15.54 13.25 1.34
C GLY A 19 15.03 13.16 2.78
N LEU A 20 13.70 13.19 2.97
CA LEU A 20 13.08 13.27 4.29
C LEU A 20 13.18 11.96 5.10
N THR A 21 13.29 12.12 6.42
CA THR A 21 13.19 11.00 7.34
C THR A 21 11.74 10.51 7.48
N ILE A 22 11.55 9.26 7.90
CA ILE A 22 10.21 8.66 8.05
C ILE A 22 9.36 9.44 9.06
N ALA A 23 9.96 9.94 10.13
CA ALA A 23 9.27 10.72 11.16
C ALA A 23 8.79 12.08 10.64
N GLU A 24 9.59 12.75 9.81
CA GLU A 24 9.22 14.04 9.21
C GLU A 24 8.08 13.87 8.20
N VAL A 25 8.13 12.83 7.37
CA VAL A 25 7.05 12.50 6.44
C VAL A 25 5.76 12.17 7.19
N ALA A 26 5.86 11.38 8.26
CA ALA A 26 4.72 11.07 9.13
C ALA A 26 4.09 12.33 9.72
N GLY A 27 4.91 13.26 10.22
CA GLY A 27 4.44 14.55 10.74
C GLY A 27 3.79 15.43 9.67
N ARG A 28 4.43 15.59 8.51
CA ARG A 28 3.97 16.47 7.42
C ARG A 28 2.64 16.03 6.81
N PHE A 29 2.47 14.72 6.63
CA PHE A 29 1.26 14.16 6.02
C PHE A 29 0.26 13.62 7.05
N SER A 30 0.51 13.84 8.34
CA SER A 30 -0.33 13.35 9.45
C SER A 30 -0.66 11.86 9.33
N VAL A 31 0.33 11.06 8.91
CA VAL A 31 0.22 9.61 8.77
C VAL A 31 1.06 8.92 9.84
N GLY A 32 0.57 7.78 10.33
CA GLY A 32 1.33 6.98 11.28
C GLY A 32 2.66 6.52 10.69
N VAL A 33 3.73 6.56 11.50
CA VAL A 33 5.06 6.04 11.13
C VAL A 33 4.97 4.59 10.62
N ALA A 34 4.15 3.77 11.28
CA ALA A 34 3.89 2.39 10.87
C ALA A 34 3.31 2.28 9.44
N SER A 35 2.49 3.23 9.01
CA SER A 35 1.93 3.27 7.66
C SER A 35 3.02 3.55 6.62
N VAL A 36 3.90 4.51 6.90
CA VAL A 36 5.02 4.87 6.00
C VAL A 36 5.99 3.69 5.87
N VAL A 37 6.34 3.04 6.99
CA VAL A 37 7.18 1.82 7.01
C VAL A 37 6.53 0.70 6.21
N ARG A 38 5.21 0.51 6.35
CA ARG A 38 4.47 -0.49 5.59
C ARG A 38 4.48 -0.21 4.09
N TRP A 39 4.33 1.05 3.67
CA TRP A 39 4.38 1.42 2.25
C TRP A 39 5.75 1.18 1.62
N LEU A 40 6.83 1.37 2.37
CA LEU A 40 8.19 1.04 1.93
C LEU A 40 8.38 -0.47 1.74
N LYS A 41 7.73 -1.28 2.59
CA LYS A 41 7.83 -2.75 2.55
C LYS A 41 6.91 -3.38 1.49
N ASP A 42 5.73 -2.80 1.27
CA ASP A 42 4.64 -3.36 0.45
C ASP A 42 4.45 -2.60 -0.88
N ILE A 43 5.52 -2.27 -1.62
CA ILE A 43 5.38 -1.71 -2.97
C ILE A 43 4.70 -2.73 -3.90
N HIS A 44 4.97 -4.02 -3.69
CA HIS A 44 4.23 -5.12 -4.29
C HIS A 44 3.24 -5.66 -3.26
N CYS A 45 2.06 -5.05 -3.19
CA CYS A 45 0.91 -5.71 -2.60
C CYS A 45 0.81 -7.07 -3.32
N LYS A 46 1.20 -8.17 -2.65
CA LYS A 46 0.94 -9.51 -3.20
C LYS A 46 -0.55 -9.52 -3.51
N PRO A 47 -0.98 -9.81 -4.76
CA PRO A 47 -2.39 -10.01 -5.00
C PRO A 47 -2.79 -11.04 -3.95
N SER A 48 -3.71 -10.66 -3.06
CA SER A 48 -4.25 -11.58 -2.06
C SER A 48 -4.64 -12.80 -2.86
N GLY A 49 -3.87 -13.89 -2.69
CA GLY A 49 -4.08 -15.12 -3.45
C GLY A 49 -5.56 -15.37 -3.35
N SER A 50 -6.24 -15.40 -4.50
CA SER A 50 -7.69 -15.45 -4.54
C SER A 50 -8.11 -16.47 -3.49
N CYS A 51 -8.87 -16.04 -2.49
CA CYS A 51 -9.65 -17.00 -1.73
C CYS A 51 -10.51 -17.66 -2.80
N LYS A 52 -10.06 -18.79 -3.34
CA LYS A 52 -10.85 -19.63 -4.22
C LYS A 52 -12.02 -20.05 -3.34
N ARG A 53 -13.10 -19.29 -3.39
CA ARG A 53 -14.40 -19.82 -3.01
C ARG A 53 -14.55 -21.06 -3.89
N LYS A 54 -14.90 -22.19 -3.28
CA LYS A 54 -15.41 -23.35 -4.02
C LYS A 54 -16.62 -22.85 -4.80
N VAL A 55 -16.41 -22.37 -6.01
CA VAL A 55 -17.46 -22.30 -7.01
C VAL A 55 -17.22 -23.54 -7.83
N ASP A 56 -18.12 -24.50 -7.66
CA ASP A 56 -18.04 -25.82 -8.26
C ASP A 56 -17.85 -25.70 -9.77
N LEU A 57 -16.91 -26.51 -10.27
CA LEU A 57 -16.62 -26.71 -11.67
C LEU A 57 -17.74 -27.56 -12.29
N GLU A 58 -18.99 -27.12 -12.19
CA GLU A 58 -20.15 -27.78 -12.79
C GLU A 58 -21.10 -26.70 -13.30
N ILE A 59 -20.93 -26.30 -14.56
CA ILE A 59 -21.95 -25.92 -15.55
C ILE A 59 -21.14 -25.54 -16.80
N LEU A 60 -20.78 -26.56 -17.58
CA LEU A 60 -20.49 -26.43 -19.00
C LEU A 60 -20.87 -27.76 -19.68
N THR A 61 -22.16 -28.08 -19.59
CA THR A 61 -22.87 -29.01 -20.49
C THR A 61 -23.62 -28.20 -21.51
#